data_AF-A0A4Y2J1A0-F1
#
_entry.id   AF-A0A4Y2J1A0-F1
#
_cell.length_a   1.000
_cell.length_b   1.000
_cell.length_c   1.000
_cell.angle_alpha   90.00
_cell.angle_beta   90.00
_cell.angle_gamma   90.00
#
_symmetry.space_group_name_H-M   'P 1'
#
loop_
_entity.id
_entity.type
_entity.pdbx_description
1 polymer ?
#
loop_
_entity_poly.entity_id
_entity_poly.type
_entity_poly.pdbx_seq_one_letter_code
_entity_poly.pdbx_strand_id
1 'polypeptide(L)'
;MDHKVYSELPFHERNIGELTASAANILRSLDWRKIVKCGTINAIDWKFNSPTAAWWGGWRERLIRIIKDLLKRVLGKAYISHEEMMTVLCDCEAIINSRPLTYI
;
A
#
# COMPACT_ATOMS: atom_id res chain seq x y z
N MET A 1 11.30 17.97 -20.78
CA MET A 1 12.14 17.08 -19.95
C MET A 1 12.11 15.71 -20.60
N ASP A 2 13.29 15.20 -20.93
CA ASP A 2 13.56 14.38 -22.12
C ASP A 2 13.21 12.89 -21.96
N HIS A 3 12.65 12.29 -23.02
CA HIS A 3 12.14 10.92 -23.10
C HIS A 3 13.26 9.85 -23.01
N LYS A 4 14.53 10.28 -23.00
CA LYS A 4 15.72 9.41 -23.03
C LYS A 4 16.20 8.90 -21.67
N VAL A 5 15.70 9.43 -20.55
CA VAL A 5 16.17 9.02 -19.21
C VAL A 5 15.55 7.70 -18.75
N TYR A 6 14.38 7.32 -19.27
CA TYR A 6 13.63 6.13 -18.82
C TYR A 6 14.03 4.82 -19.51
N SER A 7 14.77 4.86 -20.62
CA SER A 7 15.15 3.66 -21.37
C SER A 7 16.34 2.89 -20.77
N GLU A 8 17.12 3.52 -19.89
CA GLU A 8 18.30 2.93 -19.25
C GLU A 8 18.03 2.42 -17.83
N LEU A 9 16.81 2.61 -17.33
CA LEU A 9 16.43 2.19 -15.98
C LEU A 9 16.06 0.69 -15.95
N PRO A 10 16.39 -0.03 -14.86
CA PRO A 10 16.14 -1.46 -14.73
C PRO A 10 14.66 -1.81 -15.00
N PHE A 11 14.37 -2.99 -15.55
CA PHE A 11 13.02 -3.41 -16.01
C PHE A 11 11.89 -3.17 -14.99
N HIS A 12 12.20 -3.15 -13.69
CA HIS A 12 11.24 -2.81 -12.62
C HIS A 12 10.68 -1.38 -12.75
N GLU A 13 11.42 -0.43 -13.31
CA GLU A 13 11.03 0.99 -13.37
C GLU A 13 10.23 1.36 -14.62
N ARG A 14 10.26 0.53 -15.67
CA ARG A 14 9.54 0.77 -16.93
C ARG A 14 8.02 0.74 -16.80
N ASN A 15 7.48 0.06 -15.79
CA ASN A 15 6.03 -0.06 -15.57
C ASN A 15 5.47 0.99 -14.57
N ILE A 16 6.33 1.81 -13.96
CA ILE A 16 5.89 2.74 -12.90
C ILE A 16 4.98 3.84 -13.48
N GLY A 17 5.27 4.34 -14.69
CA GLY A 17 4.44 5.34 -15.36
C GLY A 17 3.01 4.85 -15.64
N GLU A 18 2.86 3.61 -16.10
CA GLU A 18 1.55 3.01 -16.38
C GLU A 18 0.77 2.69 -15.10
N LEU A 19 1.46 2.17 -14.08
CA LEU A 19 0.87 1.87 -12.77
C LEU A 19 0.38 3.14 -12.06
N THR A 20 1.15 4.23 -12.15
CA THR A 20 0.76 5.53 -11.56
C THR A 20 -0.42 6.16 -12.29
N ALA A 21 -0.46 6.07 -13.63
CA ALA A 21 -1.60 6.51 -14.41
C ALA A 21 -2.87 5.68 -14.11
N SER A 22 -2.74 4.35 -14.00
CA SER A 22 -3.83 3.46 -13.63
C SER A 22 -4.35 3.74 -12.21
N ALA A 23 -3.45 3.91 -11.25
CA ALA A 23 -3.82 4.28 -9.87
C ALA A 23 -4.54 5.64 -9.83
N ALA A 24 -4.07 6.64 -10.58
CA ALA A 24 -4.73 7.94 -10.65
C ALA A 24 -6.17 7.84 -11.22
N ASN A 25 -6.39 6.99 -12.22
CA ASN A 25 -7.72 6.75 -12.78
C ASN A 25 -8.67 6.08 -11.78
N ILE A 26 -8.17 5.12 -11.00
CA ILE A 26 -8.93 4.48 -9.91
C ILE A 26 -9.28 5.52 -8.84
N LEU A 27 -8.33 6.38 -8.46
CA LEU A 27 -8.59 7.43 -7.48
C LEU A 27 -9.67 8.41 -7.96
N ARG A 28 -9.72 8.69 -9.27
CA ARG A 28 -10.77 9.53 -9.88
C ARG A 28 -12.14 8.86 -9.95
N SER A 29 -12.20 7.53 -10.03
CA SER A 29 -13.46 6.79 -10.09
C SER A 29 -14.08 6.52 -8.71
N LEU A 30 -13.34 6.76 -7.62
CA LEU A 30 -13.85 6.65 -6.26
C LEU A 30 -14.93 7.70 -5.97
N ASP A 31 -16.03 7.27 -5.35
CA ASP A 31 -17.07 8.17 -4.86
C ASP A 31 -16.61 8.89 -3.59
N TRP A 32 -16.05 10.09 -3.79
CA TRP A 32 -15.56 10.92 -2.70
C TRP A 32 -16.66 11.35 -1.73
N ARG A 33 -17.92 11.45 -2.17
CA ARG A 33 -19.04 11.84 -1.30
C ARG A 33 -19.32 10.75 -0.28
N LYS A 34 -19.30 9.49 -0.71
CA LYS A 34 -19.45 8.33 0.19
C LYS A 34 -18.29 8.23 1.18
N ILE A 35 -17.06 8.46 0.72
CA ILE A 35 -15.86 8.40 1.56
C ILE A 35 -15.91 9.50 2.64
N VAL A 36 -16.20 10.75 2.25
CA VAL A 36 -16.30 11.86 3.20
C VAL A 36 -17.44 11.65 4.18
N LYS A 37 -18.62 11.18 3.72
CA LYS A 37 -19.76 10.86 4.59
C LYS A 37 -19.43 9.77 5.61
N CYS A 38 -18.70 8.72 5.22
CA CYS A 38 -18.24 7.67 6.13
C CYS A 38 -17.18 8.22 7.11
N GLY A 39 -16.27 9.06 6.62
CA GLY A 39 -15.23 9.71 7.43
C GLY A 39 -15.81 10.62 8.50
N THR A 40 -16.85 11.40 8.19
CA THR A 40 -17.49 12.31 9.16
C THR A 40 -18.29 11.58 10.23
N ILE A 41 -18.92 10.44 9.91
CA ILE A 41 -19.60 9.58 10.90
C ILE A 41 -18.62 9.08 11.97
N ASN A 42 -17.38 8.78 11.57
CA ASN A 42 -16.34 8.26 12.45
C ASN A 42 -15.38 9.35 12.98
N ALA A 43 -15.69 10.64 12.79
CA ALA A 43 -14.83 11.77 13.15
C ALA A 43 -13.37 11.65 12.65
N ILE A 44 -13.18 11.08 11.45
CA ILE A 44 -11.85 10.88 10.86
C ILE A 44 -11.42 12.16 10.14
N ASP A 45 -10.34 12.76 10.63
CA ASP A 45 -9.67 13.89 9.96
C ASP A 45 -8.65 13.39 8.93
N TRP A 46 -8.90 13.68 7.66
CA TRP A 46 -8.05 13.23 6.55
C TRP A 46 -6.95 14.26 6.27
N LYS A 47 -5.71 13.93 6.64
CA LYS A 47 -4.52 14.73 6.31
C LYS A 47 -3.67 14.02 5.26
N PHE A 48 -3.54 14.63 4.10
CA PHE A 48 -2.60 14.18 3.06
C PHE A 48 -1.20 14.70 3.36
N ASN A 49 -0.19 13.93 2.97
CA ASN A 49 1.19 14.41 3.03
C ASN A 49 1.39 15.54 2.02
N SER A 50 2.21 16.52 2.38
CA SER A 50 2.65 17.54 1.43
C SER A 50 3.40 16.86 0.26
N PRO A 51 3.21 17.31 -1.00
CA PRO A 51 3.91 16.75 -2.16
C PRO A 51 5.44 16.74 -2.02
N THR A 52 6.00 17.68 -1.26
CA THR A 52 7.44 17.80 -1.02
C THR A 52 7.92 16.93 0.15
N ALA A 53 7.00 16.41 0.97
CA ALA A 53 7.31 15.67 2.19
C ALA A 53 7.36 14.15 1.96
N ALA A 54 8.18 13.70 1.01
CA ALA A 54 8.33 12.29 0.67
C ALA A 54 8.73 11.41 1.88
N TRP A 55 9.48 11.97 2.84
CA TRP A 55 9.94 11.25 4.03
C TRP A 55 8.84 10.93 5.06
N TRP A 56 7.68 11.60 5.01
CA TRP A 56 6.59 11.38 5.98
C TRP A 56 5.93 10.00 5.85
N GLY A 57 6.07 9.36 4.69
CA GLY A 57 5.49 8.03 4.42
C GLY A 57 6.30 6.85 4.97
N GLY A 58 7.53 7.06 5.43
CA GLY A 58 8.48 5.97 5.65
C GLY A 58 8.05 4.89 6.65
N TRP A 59 7.25 5.27 7.67
CA TRP A 59 6.71 4.29 8.61
C TRP A 59 5.64 3.39 7.97
N ARG A 60 4.77 3.94 7.11
CA ARG A 60 3.76 3.18 6.36
C ARG A 60 4.44 2.23 5.39
N GLU A 61 5.45 2.71 4.67
CA GLU A 61 6.25 1.89 3.75
C GLU A 61 6.95 0.74 4.49
N ARG A 62 7.48 1.00 5.69
CA ARG A 62 8.08 -0.03 6.54
C ARG A 62 7.05 -1.08 6.97
N LEU A 63 5.83 -0.69 7.35
CA LEU A 63 4.75 -1.63 7.67
C LEU A 63 4.35 -2.47 6.46
N ILE A 64 4.20 -1.84 5.29
CA ILE A 64 3.91 -2.55 4.02
C ILE A 64 4.99 -3.57 3.70
N ARG A 65 6.27 -3.22 3.92
CA ARG A 65 7.39 -4.15 3.74
C ARG A 65 7.30 -5.36 4.67
N ILE A 66 6.99 -5.15 5.96
CA ILE A 66 6.84 -6.24 6.94
C ILE A 66 5.75 -7.22 6.49
N ILE A 67 4.58 -6.72 6.08
CA ILE A 67 3.48 -7.56 5.58
C ILE A 67 3.92 -8.34 4.34
N LYS A 68 4.53 -7.66 3.36
CA LYS A 68 5.00 -8.32 2.12
C LYS A 68 6.03 -9.41 2.39
N ASP A 69 6.96 -9.17 3.33
CA ASP A 69 7.99 -10.15 3.68
C ASP A 69 7.39 -11.36 4.42
N LEU A 70 6.39 -11.15 5.27
CA LEU A 70 5.65 -12.23 5.92
C LEU A 70 4.88 -13.07 4.89
N LEU A 71 4.15 -12.42 3.98
CA LEU A 71 3.43 -13.08 2.89
C LEU A 71 4.37 -13.90 2.00
N LYS A 72 5.53 -13.36 1.63
CA LYS A 72 6.54 -14.10 0.85
C LYS A 72 7.03 -15.35 1.58
N ARG A 73 7.20 -15.28 2.90
CA ARG A 73 7.65 -16.43 3.72
C ARG A 73 6.56 -17.50 3.85
N VAL A 74 5.30 -17.09 4.00
CA VAL A 74 4.17 -18.00 4.15
C VAL A 74 3.81 -18.66 2.82
N LEU A 75 3.72 -17.89 1.74
CA LEU A 75 3.23 -18.36 0.44
C LEU A 75 4.33 -18.97 -0.42
N GLY A 76 5.57 -18.48 -0.32
CA GLY A 76 6.69 -18.93 -1.15
C GLY A 76 6.39 -18.79 -2.65
N LYS A 77 6.20 -19.92 -3.34
CA LYS A 77 5.84 -20.01 -4.77
C LYS A 77 4.42 -20.52 -5.01
N ALA A 78 3.60 -20.62 -3.97
CA ALA A 78 2.23 -21.12 -4.09
C ALA A 78 1.34 -20.10 -4.82
N TYR A 79 0.42 -20.63 -5.63
CA TYR A 79 -0.71 -19.88 -6.18
C TYR A 79 -1.94 -20.29 -5.39
N ILE A 80 -2.59 -19.32 -4.76
CA ILE A 80 -3.74 -19.54 -3.88
C ILE A 80 -4.95 -18.77 -4.38
N SER A 81 -6.13 -19.26 -4.03
CA SER A 81 -7.40 -18.62 -4.32
C SER A 81 -7.59 -17.36 -3.47
N HIS A 82 -8.60 -16.55 -3.83
CA HIS A 82 -8.94 -15.33 -3.10
C HIS A 82 -9.31 -15.61 -1.62
N GLU A 83 -10.04 -16.69 -1.36
CA GLU A 83 -10.47 -17.07 -0.01
C GLU A 83 -9.27 -17.48 0.86
N GLU A 84 -8.36 -18.27 0.31
CA GLU A 84 -7.11 -18.64 0.97
C GLU A 84 -6.24 -17.39 1.23
N MET A 85 -6.20 -16.45 0.28
CA MET A 85 -5.43 -15.21 0.44
C MET A 85 -5.98 -14.35 1.59
N MET A 86 -7.31 -14.25 1.69
CA MET A 86 -7.94 -13.54 2.81
C MET A 86 -7.60 -14.17 4.15
N THR A 87 -7.64 -15.50 4.23
CA THR A 87 -7.28 -16.23 5.45
C THR A 87 -5.82 -15.97 5.85
N VAL A 88 -4.89 -16.09 4.90
CA VAL A 88 -3.45 -15.85 5.15
C VAL A 88 -3.20 -14.40 5.57
N LEU A 89 -3.93 -13.43 5.02
CA LEU A 89 -3.83 -12.03 5.44
C LEU A 89 -4.29 -11.83 6.89
N CYS A 90 -5.39 -12.46 7.31
CA CYS A 90 -5.85 -12.41 8.70
C CYS A 90 -4.80 -12.99 9.68
N ASP A 91 -4.16 -14.11 9.32
CA ASP A 91 -3.08 -14.69 10.13
C ASP A 91 -1.87 -13.74 10.22
N CYS A 92 -1.49 -13.14 9.09
CA CYS A 92 -0.41 -12.15 9.03
C CYS A 92 -0.70 -10.93 9.92
N GLU A 93 -1.94 -10.44 9.89
CA GLU A 93 -2.40 -9.33 10.73
C GLU A 93 -2.29 -9.68 12.22
N ALA A 94 -2.78 -10.85 12.63
CA ALA A 94 -2.72 -11.32 14.01
C ALA A 94 -1.26 -11.40 14.51
N ILE A 95 -0.34 -11.90 13.69
CA ILE A 95 1.09 -11.98 14.02
C ILE A 95 1.70 -10.58 14.22
N ILE A 96 1.36 -9.62 13.38
CA ILE A 96 1.90 -8.26 13.49
C ILE A 96 1.34 -7.55 14.73
N ASN A 97 0.03 -7.67 14.98
CA ASN A 97 -0.65 -7.02 16.10
C ASN A 97 -0.35 -7.66 17.46
N SER A 98 0.10 -8.92 17.50
CA SER A 98 0.52 -9.57 18.75
C SER A 98 1.85 -9.04 19.32
N ARG A 99 2.61 -8.26 18.55
CA ARG A 99 3.89 -7.70 19.00
C ARG A 99 3.65 -6.36 19.73
N PRO A 100 4.11 -6.20 20.97
CA PRO A 100 3.95 -4.94 21.70
C PRO A 100 4.71 -3.81 21.00
N LEU A 101 4.03 -2.67 20.78
CA LEU A 101 4.61 -1.49 20.15
C LEU A 101 5.58 -0.75 21.08
N THR A 102 5.36 -0.87 22.39
CA THR A 102 6.16 -0.25 23.44
C THR A 102 6.37 -1.23 24.57
N TYR A 103 7.54 -1.18 25.21
CA TYR A 103 7.75 -1.83 26.49
C TYR A 103 6.87 -1.13 27.54
N ILE A 104 6.27 -1.90 28.46
CA ILE A 104 5.59 -1.40 29.67
C ILE A 104 6.61 -1.35 30.79
#